data_AF-A0A3N2K623-F1
#
_entry.id   AF-A0A3N2K623-F1
#
_cell.length_a   1.000
_cell.length_b   1.000
_cell.length_c   1.000
_cell.angle_alpha   90.00
_cell.angle_beta   90.00
_cell.angle_gamma   90.00
#
_symmetry.space_group_name_H-M   'P 1'
#
loop_
_entity.id
_entity.type
_entity.pdbx_description
1 polymer ?
#
loop_
_entity_poly.entity_id
_entity_poly.type
_entity_poly.pdbx_seq_one_letter_code
_entity_poly.pdbx_strand_id
1 'polypeptide(L)'
;MNNYDITKIQSKINRLKRTGDFSHLRSFLLKLLSAYPDEYYFMAELSSACYQLRKYIEALTYAQESYQLAPDDYWVRYIYGCALSANDKLEEAAEMFNSIIACDVAFLADYKHGEGKRWAESLLNDSRYMRAVIYQQEGNNLEARDLFQTHKSIRRRGLYSDFSIKQVNEHIKWLDMIIGDTDRDYSISKYRPQFYDAEGCYIHNEWTSISDIGKSFADGILTADEYIEAENRYIDTAIDLAKLAGCSYLIVSYMEGDSKDIVNSVKGHKLNHGLIERAKTIRQGLRISLKDCPDYLRLCLRECCWAVFSNKTHNFLVKFGYDYYMHVHTAVPKNQVVEIVTRNGLYLRP
;
A
#
# COMPACT_ATOMS: atom_id res chain seq x y z
N MET A 1 -9.31 -44.23 27.82
CA MET A 1 -8.15 -44.70 27.03
C MET A 1 -6.96 -44.85 27.97
N ASN A 2 -6.16 -45.92 27.91
CA ASN A 2 -4.99 -46.03 28.80
C ASN A 2 -3.89 -45.06 28.35
N ASN A 3 -3.02 -44.61 29.26
CA ASN A 3 -1.97 -43.62 29.01
C ASN A 3 -0.99 -44.06 27.89
N TYR A 4 -0.76 -45.38 27.77
CA TYR A 4 0.05 -45.97 26.70
C TYR A 4 -0.57 -45.75 25.30
N ASP A 5 -1.89 -45.87 25.18
CA ASP A 5 -2.59 -45.68 23.89
C ASP A 5 -2.62 -44.20 23.49
N ILE A 6 -2.81 -43.29 24.46
CA ILE A 6 -2.74 -41.83 24.25
C ILE A 6 -1.39 -41.44 23.68
N THR A 7 -0.30 -41.90 24.30
CA THR A 7 1.07 -41.60 23.86
C THR A 7 1.34 -42.08 22.44
N LYS A 8 0.83 -43.27 22.08
CA LYS A 8 0.99 -43.86 20.75
C LYS A 8 0.19 -43.12 19.69
N ILE A 9 -1.04 -42.70 20.01
CA ILE A 9 -1.89 -41.88 19.14
C ILE A 9 -1.23 -40.54 18.88
N GLN A 10 -0.80 -39.84 19.93
CA GLN A 10 -0.14 -38.53 19.80
C GLN A 10 1.12 -38.61 18.95
N SER A 11 1.95 -39.63 19.18
CA SER A 11 3.17 -39.86 18.39
C SER A 11 2.88 -40.04 16.90
N LYS A 12 1.78 -40.74 16.58
CA LYS A 12 1.37 -40.96 15.19
C LYS A 12 0.81 -39.68 14.56
N ILE A 13 0.00 -38.89 15.27
CA ILE A 13 -0.50 -37.58 14.82
C ILE A 13 0.69 -36.66 14.51
N ASN A 14 1.61 -36.50 15.46
CA ASN A 14 2.79 -35.64 15.32
C ASN A 14 3.66 -36.07 14.13
N ARG A 15 3.85 -37.38 13.92
CA ARG A 15 4.58 -37.90 12.76
C ARG A 15 3.92 -37.50 11.45
N LEU A 16 2.60 -37.67 11.32
CA LEU A 16 1.87 -37.36 10.09
C LEU A 16 1.86 -35.85 9.80
N LYS A 17 1.72 -35.01 10.82
CA LYS A 17 1.84 -33.54 10.70
C LYS A 17 3.24 -33.15 10.19
N ARG A 18 4.29 -33.73 10.79
CA ARG A 18 5.69 -33.48 10.38
C ARG A 18 5.99 -33.93 8.95
N THR A 19 5.37 -35.00 8.47
CA THR A 19 5.54 -35.47 7.08
C THR A 19 4.63 -34.76 6.09
N GLY A 20 3.71 -33.91 6.55
CA GLY A 20 2.71 -33.25 5.70
C GLY A 20 1.66 -34.22 5.13
N ASP A 21 1.54 -35.43 5.70
CA ASP A 21 0.63 -36.46 5.19
C ASP A 21 -0.77 -36.28 5.78
N PHE A 22 -1.40 -35.15 5.42
CA PHE A 22 -2.70 -34.74 5.95
C PHE A 22 -3.85 -35.66 5.48
N SER A 23 -3.69 -36.33 4.34
CA SER A 23 -4.67 -37.32 3.85
C SER A 23 -4.75 -38.53 4.78
N HIS A 24 -3.61 -39.12 5.16
CA HIS A 24 -3.60 -40.22 6.12
C HIS A 24 -3.93 -39.75 7.54
N LEU A 25 -3.54 -38.53 7.92
CA LEU A 25 -3.94 -37.93 9.19
C LEU A 25 -5.45 -37.82 9.31
N ARG A 26 -6.12 -37.26 8.30
CA ARG A 26 -7.58 -37.17 8.22
C ARG A 26 -8.25 -38.55 8.35
N SER A 27 -7.78 -39.54 7.57
CA SER A 27 -8.33 -40.90 7.65
C SER A 27 -8.13 -41.54 9.03
N PHE A 28 -6.98 -41.29 9.66
CA PHE A 28 -6.68 -41.81 10.99
C PHE A 28 -7.55 -41.16 12.07
N LEU A 29 -7.74 -39.84 12.02
CA LEU A 29 -8.57 -39.08 12.97
C LEU A 29 -10.05 -39.43 12.85
N LEU A 30 -10.58 -39.63 11.63
CA LEU A 30 -11.96 -40.11 11.43
C LEU A 30 -12.20 -41.47 12.09
N LYS A 31 -11.22 -42.39 12.02
CA LYS A 31 -11.29 -43.68 12.72
C LYS A 31 -11.25 -43.50 14.25
N LEU A 32 -10.45 -42.58 14.76
CA LEU A 32 -10.41 -42.29 16.18
C LEU A 32 -11.74 -41.71 16.68
N LEU A 33 -12.32 -40.75 15.95
CA LEU A 33 -13.63 -40.16 16.29
C LEU A 33 -14.77 -41.19 16.24
N SER A 34 -14.67 -42.23 15.40
CA SER A 34 -15.66 -43.33 15.45
C SER A 34 -15.66 -44.11 16.77
N ALA A 35 -14.52 -44.14 17.48
CA ALA A 35 -14.38 -44.79 18.78
C ALA A 35 -14.51 -43.80 19.96
N TYR A 36 -14.21 -42.53 19.72
CA TYR A 36 -14.21 -41.44 20.71
C TYR A 36 -14.95 -40.22 20.13
N PRO A 37 -16.29 -40.28 20.03
CA PRO A 37 -17.08 -39.29 19.30
C PRO A 37 -17.09 -37.90 19.94
N ASP A 38 -16.85 -37.80 21.25
CA ASP A 38 -16.87 -36.53 21.99
C ASP A 38 -15.45 -35.99 22.27
N GLU A 39 -14.42 -36.55 21.64
CA GLU A 39 -13.04 -36.13 21.85
C GLU A 39 -12.70 -34.88 21.01
N TYR A 40 -12.92 -33.71 21.60
CA TYR A 40 -12.72 -32.42 20.94
C TYR A 40 -11.30 -32.24 20.38
N TYR A 41 -10.27 -32.78 21.04
CA TYR A 41 -8.90 -32.68 20.54
C TYR A 41 -8.73 -33.32 19.16
N PHE A 42 -9.37 -34.49 18.94
CA PHE A 42 -9.34 -35.15 17.63
C PHE A 42 -10.16 -34.40 16.59
N MET A 43 -11.24 -33.72 16.98
CA MET A 43 -12.00 -32.84 16.09
C MET A 43 -11.17 -31.63 15.65
N ALA A 44 -10.47 -30.97 16.58
CA ALA A 44 -9.60 -29.83 16.25
C ALA A 44 -8.42 -30.25 15.35
N GLU A 45 -7.75 -31.38 15.63
CA GLU A 45 -6.71 -31.91 14.73
C GLU A 45 -7.28 -32.29 13.36
N LEU A 46 -8.52 -32.80 13.29
CA LEU A 46 -9.18 -33.17 12.04
C LEU A 46 -9.52 -31.91 11.24
N SER A 47 -10.02 -30.88 11.90
CA SER A 47 -10.24 -29.56 11.30
C SER A 47 -8.94 -29.01 10.70
N SER A 48 -7.85 -29.03 11.46
CA SER A 48 -6.53 -28.59 10.99
C SER A 48 -6.07 -29.38 9.76
N ALA A 49 -6.23 -30.72 9.76
CA ALA A 49 -5.90 -31.56 8.61
C ALA A 49 -6.78 -31.22 7.38
N CYS A 50 -8.08 -30.99 7.58
CA CYS A 50 -8.99 -30.58 6.51
C CYS A 50 -8.64 -29.20 5.95
N TYR A 51 -8.25 -28.25 6.80
CA TYR A 51 -7.76 -26.93 6.41
C TYR A 51 -6.55 -27.05 5.48
N GLN A 52 -5.56 -27.84 5.85
CA GLN A 52 -4.36 -28.09 5.03
C GLN A 52 -4.68 -28.77 3.69
N LEU A 53 -5.71 -29.60 3.66
CA LEU A 53 -6.24 -30.24 2.44
C LEU A 53 -7.18 -29.34 1.63
N ARG A 54 -7.36 -28.06 2.02
CA ARG A 54 -8.29 -27.09 1.40
C ARG A 54 -9.75 -27.52 1.43
N LYS A 55 -10.13 -28.38 2.38
CA LYS A 55 -11.51 -28.81 2.62
C LYS A 55 -12.16 -27.89 3.65
N TYR A 56 -12.32 -26.62 3.29
CA TYR A 56 -12.63 -25.57 4.27
C TYR A 56 -13.99 -25.73 4.95
N ILE A 57 -15.02 -26.20 4.23
CA ILE A 57 -16.34 -26.46 4.82
C ILE A 57 -16.24 -27.57 5.88
N GLU A 58 -15.56 -28.67 5.55
CA GLU A 58 -15.35 -29.79 6.48
C GLU A 58 -14.51 -29.34 7.69
N ALA A 59 -13.48 -28.51 7.46
CA ALA A 59 -12.68 -27.94 8.54
C ALA A 59 -13.52 -27.09 9.49
N LEU A 60 -14.45 -26.27 8.95
CA LEU A 60 -15.33 -25.43 9.76
C LEU A 60 -16.29 -26.26 10.61
N THR A 61 -16.89 -27.31 10.04
CA THR A 61 -17.78 -28.21 10.78
C THR A 61 -17.09 -28.79 12.02
N TYR A 62 -15.92 -29.42 11.84
CA TYR A 62 -15.21 -30.04 12.96
C TYR A 62 -14.62 -29.03 13.94
N ALA A 63 -14.18 -27.85 13.47
CA ALA A 63 -13.73 -26.80 14.39
C ALA A 63 -14.88 -26.26 15.26
N GLN A 64 -16.06 -26.09 14.68
CA GLN A 64 -17.23 -25.62 15.40
C GLN A 64 -17.68 -26.64 16.46
N GLU A 65 -17.73 -27.93 16.11
CA GLU A 65 -18.04 -29.00 17.07
C GLU A 65 -17.00 -29.06 18.20
N SER A 66 -15.72 -28.99 17.86
CA SER A 66 -14.64 -28.93 18.87
C SER A 66 -14.78 -27.73 19.81
N TYR A 67 -15.10 -26.56 19.27
CA TYR A 67 -15.25 -25.33 20.04
C TYR A 67 -16.49 -25.36 20.96
N GLN A 68 -17.58 -26.00 20.53
CA GLN A 68 -18.76 -26.21 21.38
C GLN A 68 -18.47 -27.09 22.60
N LEU A 69 -17.58 -28.07 22.46
CA LEU A 69 -17.18 -28.98 23.55
C LEU A 69 -16.16 -28.36 24.50
N ALA A 70 -15.25 -27.51 23.99
CA ALA A 70 -14.17 -26.89 24.77
C ALA A 70 -13.95 -25.41 24.42
N PRO A 71 -14.91 -24.51 24.72
CA PRO A 71 -14.82 -23.09 24.36
C PRO A 71 -13.76 -22.32 25.16
N ASP A 72 -13.31 -22.86 26.29
CA ASP A 72 -12.26 -22.34 27.16
C ASP A 72 -10.84 -22.76 26.73
N ASP A 73 -10.71 -23.64 25.73
CA ASP A 73 -9.43 -23.98 25.13
C ASP A 73 -9.05 -22.99 24.01
N TYR A 74 -8.02 -22.18 24.28
CA TYR A 74 -7.54 -21.15 23.36
C TYR A 74 -6.90 -21.72 22.09
N TRP A 75 -6.39 -22.96 22.12
CA TRP A 75 -5.93 -23.61 20.89
C TRP A 75 -7.10 -24.01 19.99
N VAL A 76 -8.16 -24.57 20.57
CA VAL A 76 -9.41 -24.87 19.85
C VAL A 76 -10.00 -23.59 19.27
N ARG A 77 -9.99 -22.50 20.03
CA ARG A 77 -10.43 -21.18 19.55
C ARG A 77 -9.62 -20.68 18.37
N TYR A 78 -8.29 -20.85 18.38
CA TYR A 78 -7.43 -20.51 17.25
C TYR A 78 -7.78 -21.34 16.01
N ILE A 79 -7.93 -22.66 16.15
CA ILE A 79 -8.32 -23.55 15.04
C ILE A 79 -9.67 -23.14 14.46
N TYR A 80 -10.63 -22.76 15.31
CA TYR A 80 -11.93 -22.27 14.87
C TYR A 80 -11.82 -20.93 14.12
N GLY A 81 -11.04 -19.98 14.62
CA GLY A 81 -10.73 -18.73 13.92
C GLY A 81 -10.12 -18.97 12.54
N CYS A 82 -9.18 -19.91 12.41
CA CYS A 82 -8.61 -20.28 11.12
C CYS A 82 -9.66 -20.84 10.15
N ALA A 83 -10.51 -21.77 10.63
CA ALA A 83 -11.54 -22.37 9.81
C ALA A 83 -12.63 -21.36 9.39
N LEU A 84 -13.01 -20.44 10.27
CA LEU A 84 -13.92 -19.32 9.97
C LEU A 84 -13.34 -18.43 8.87
N SER A 85 -12.08 -18.01 9.01
CA SER A 85 -11.39 -17.17 8.03
C SER A 85 -11.32 -17.83 6.64
N ALA A 86 -11.05 -19.14 6.56
CA ALA A 86 -11.05 -19.86 5.29
C ALA A 86 -12.43 -20.04 4.64
N ASN A 87 -13.51 -19.74 5.37
CA ASN A 87 -14.88 -19.73 4.85
C ASN A 87 -15.46 -18.30 4.78
N ASP A 88 -14.60 -17.28 4.73
CA ASP A 88 -14.99 -15.86 4.56
C ASP A 88 -15.87 -15.29 5.69
N LYS A 89 -15.86 -15.95 6.86
CA LYS A 89 -16.54 -15.48 8.09
C LYS A 89 -15.60 -14.60 8.91
N LEU A 90 -15.28 -13.44 8.35
CA LEU A 90 -14.16 -12.61 8.82
C LEU A 90 -14.42 -11.97 10.18
N GLU A 91 -15.66 -11.55 10.45
CA GLU A 91 -16.04 -10.93 11.72
C GLU A 91 -15.93 -11.93 12.88
N GLU A 92 -16.53 -13.12 12.74
CA GLU A 92 -16.44 -14.16 13.76
C GLU A 92 -15.00 -14.67 13.93
N ALA A 93 -14.23 -14.77 12.84
CA ALA A 93 -12.82 -15.13 12.91
C ALA A 93 -12.01 -14.10 13.70
N ALA A 94 -12.25 -12.81 13.46
CA ALA A 94 -11.58 -11.72 14.16
C ALA A 94 -11.87 -11.76 15.67
N GLU A 95 -13.11 -12.05 16.09
CA GLU A 95 -13.45 -12.22 17.51
C GLU A 95 -12.63 -13.33 18.17
N MET A 96 -12.48 -14.48 17.49
CA MET A 96 -11.67 -15.59 18.00
C MET A 96 -10.23 -15.16 18.24
N PHE A 97 -9.59 -14.52 17.24
CA PHE A 97 -8.20 -14.07 17.38
C PHE A 97 -8.03 -12.94 18.39
N ASN A 98 -8.94 -11.95 18.42
CA ASN A 98 -8.90 -10.85 19.38
C ASN A 98 -8.98 -11.37 20.81
N SER A 99 -9.83 -12.37 21.08
CA SER A 99 -9.95 -12.96 22.41
C SER A 99 -8.68 -13.69 22.87
N ILE A 100 -7.89 -14.23 21.94
CA ILE A 100 -6.58 -14.83 22.25
C ILE A 100 -5.55 -13.73 22.49
N ILE A 101 -5.50 -12.71 21.61
CA ILE A 101 -4.55 -11.58 21.69
C ILE A 101 -4.73 -10.77 22.99
N ALA A 102 -5.95 -10.74 23.54
CA ALA A 102 -6.25 -10.08 24.82
C ALA A 102 -5.69 -10.80 26.05
N CYS A 103 -5.19 -12.03 25.92
CA CYS A 103 -4.65 -12.80 27.03
C CYS A 103 -3.17 -12.52 27.30
N ASP A 104 -2.79 -12.61 28.57
CA ASP A 104 -1.40 -12.59 28.99
C ASP A 104 -0.70 -13.93 28.67
N VAL A 105 0.57 -13.86 28.29
CA VAL A 105 1.40 -15.04 28.02
C VAL A 105 1.45 -15.98 29.23
N ALA A 106 1.52 -15.45 30.45
CA ALA A 106 1.57 -16.26 31.67
C ALA A 106 0.26 -17.04 31.88
N PHE A 107 -0.88 -16.39 31.65
CA PHE A 107 -2.19 -17.04 31.73
C PHE A 107 -2.30 -18.19 30.72
N LEU A 108 -1.96 -17.94 29.45
CA LEU A 108 -1.99 -18.98 28.42
C LEU A 108 -0.94 -20.09 28.65
N ALA A 109 0.18 -19.79 29.31
CA ALA A 109 1.18 -20.81 29.59
C ALA A 109 0.69 -21.84 30.61
N ASP A 110 -0.09 -21.39 31.60
CA ASP A 110 -0.35 -22.15 32.82
C ASP A 110 -1.82 -22.57 33.01
N TYR A 111 -2.73 -22.16 32.10
CA TYR A 111 -4.12 -22.64 32.16
C TYR A 111 -4.20 -24.15 31.89
N LYS A 112 -5.38 -24.74 32.15
CA LYS A 112 -5.62 -26.21 32.12
C LYS A 112 -5.12 -26.92 30.85
N HIS A 113 -5.14 -26.24 29.70
CA HIS A 113 -4.71 -26.79 28.40
C HIS A 113 -3.40 -26.17 27.89
N GLY A 114 -2.75 -25.33 28.70
CA GLY A 114 -1.51 -24.66 28.34
C GLY A 114 -0.32 -25.62 28.29
N GLU A 115 0.54 -25.45 27.30
CA GLU A 115 1.76 -26.24 27.13
C GLU A 115 3.04 -25.43 27.49
N GLY A 116 2.88 -24.41 28.33
CA GLY A 116 3.95 -23.55 28.82
C GLY A 116 4.26 -22.34 27.94
N LYS A 117 5.21 -21.53 28.42
CA LYS A 117 5.46 -20.17 27.91
C LYS A 117 5.72 -20.09 26.40
N ARG A 118 6.52 -21.01 25.84
CA ARG A 118 6.87 -20.95 24.40
C ARG A 118 5.66 -21.23 23.51
N TRP A 119 4.83 -22.20 23.90
CA TRP A 119 3.59 -22.50 23.19
C TRP A 119 2.64 -21.29 23.25
N ALA A 120 2.50 -20.66 24.41
CA ALA A 120 1.67 -19.48 24.60
C ALA A 120 2.13 -18.29 23.74
N GLU A 121 3.45 -18.03 23.70
CA GLU A 121 4.04 -17.02 22.83
C GLU A 121 3.79 -17.31 21.35
N SER A 122 3.90 -18.57 20.91
CA SER A 122 3.60 -18.99 19.54
C SER A 122 2.13 -18.78 19.19
N LEU A 123 1.21 -19.23 20.04
CA LEU A 123 -0.24 -19.10 19.83
C LEU A 123 -0.69 -17.63 19.73
N LEU A 124 -0.17 -16.77 20.62
CA LEU A 124 -0.42 -15.33 20.57
C LEU A 124 0.12 -14.71 19.29
N ASN A 125 1.34 -15.10 18.90
CA ASN A 125 1.96 -14.54 17.71
C ASN A 125 1.18 -14.93 16.46
N ASP A 126 0.85 -16.21 16.30
CA ASP A 126 0.11 -16.70 15.14
C ASP A 126 -1.32 -16.14 15.09
N SER A 127 -1.96 -15.91 16.24
CA SER A 127 -3.22 -15.15 16.31
C SER A 127 -3.08 -13.72 15.79
N ARG A 128 -1.98 -13.01 16.11
CA ARG A 128 -1.71 -11.66 15.54
C ARG A 128 -1.55 -11.71 14.03
N TYR A 129 -0.85 -12.72 13.52
CA TYR A 129 -0.71 -12.91 12.06
C TYR A 129 -2.07 -13.06 11.40
N MET A 130 -2.91 -13.97 11.91
CA MET A 130 -4.23 -14.20 11.33
C MET A 130 -5.13 -12.97 11.44
N ARG A 131 -5.08 -12.24 12.56
CA ARG A 131 -5.80 -10.98 12.70
C ARG A 131 -5.31 -9.91 11.71
N ALA A 132 -4.00 -9.84 11.45
CA ALA A 132 -3.42 -8.95 10.46
C ALA A 132 -3.90 -9.26 9.04
N VAL A 133 -4.01 -10.55 8.68
CA VAL A 133 -4.58 -10.99 7.39
C VAL A 133 -6.03 -10.51 7.25
N ILE A 134 -6.84 -10.63 8.30
CA ILE A 134 -8.23 -10.14 8.28
C ILE A 134 -8.27 -8.63 8.11
N TYR A 135 -7.48 -7.86 8.88
CA TYR A 135 -7.41 -6.40 8.70
C TYR A 135 -7.00 -6.01 7.28
N GLN A 136 -6.08 -6.75 6.67
CA GLN A 136 -5.68 -6.52 5.28
C GLN A 136 -6.83 -6.79 4.30
N GLN A 137 -7.67 -7.81 4.53
CA GLN A 137 -8.86 -8.09 3.71
C GLN A 137 -9.96 -7.02 3.89
N GLU A 138 -10.10 -6.47 5.09
CA GLU A 138 -11.00 -5.36 5.41
C GLU A 138 -10.52 -4.00 4.87
N GLY A 139 -9.27 -3.91 4.40
CA GLY A 139 -8.65 -2.66 3.95
C GLY A 139 -8.07 -1.78 5.07
N ASN A 140 -8.05 -2.29 6.30
CA ASN A 140 -7.47 -1.65 7.49
C ASN A 140 -5.94 -1.82 7.49
N ASN A 141 -5.28 -1.18 6.51
CA ASN A 141 -3.89 -1.44 6.16
C ASN A 141 -2.88 -1.06 7.26
N LEU A 142 -3.15 0.00 8.03
CA LEU A 142 -2.26 0.46 9.10
C LEU A 142 -2.24 -0.55 10.26
N GLU A 143 -3.42 -1.01 10.68
CA GLU A 143 -3.62 -2.02 11.72
C GLU A 143 -3.03 -3.36 11.30
N ALA A 144 -3.26 -3.77 10.05
CA ALA A 144 -2.65 -4.97 9.49
C ALA A 144 -1.11 -4.90 9.56
N ARG A 145 -0.54 -3.75 9.15
CA ARG A 145 0.91 -3.54 9.14
C ARG A 145 1.49 -3.60 10.55
N ASP A 146 0.85 -2.94 11.52
CA ASP A 146 1.30 -2.92 12.91
C ASP A 146 1.35 -4.34 13.50
N LEU A 147 0.31 -5.16 13.26
CA LEU A 147 0.29 -6.54 13.71
C LEU A 147 1.33 -7.42 12.99
N PHE A 148 1.56 -7.24 11.69
CA PHE A 148 2.65 -7.97 11.00
C PHE A 148 4.04 -7.57 11.50
N GLN A 149 4.27 -6.29 11.78
CA GLN A 149 5.52 -5.81 12.37
C GLN A 149 5.72 -6.36 13.79
N THR A 150 4.66 -6.36 14.60
CA THR A 150 4.66 -6.97 15.94
C THR A 150 4.91 -8.46 15.86
N HIS A 151 4.28 -9.17 14.92
CA HIS A 151 4.54 -10.59 14.68
C HIS A 151 6.02 -10.83 14.41
N LYS A 152 6.60 -10.05 13.50
CA LYS A 152 8.00 -10.13 13.09
C LYS A 152 8.96 -9.81 14.25
N SER A 153 8.68 -8.81 15.07
CA SER A 153 9.57 -8.38 16.16
C SER A 153 9.68 -9.41 17.29
N ILE A 154 8.61 -10.18 17.52
CA ILE A 154 8.57 -11.25 18.54
C ILE A 154 9.35 -12.49 18.08
N ARG A 155 9.59 -12.65 16.77
CA ARG A 155 10.25 -13.83 16.22
C ARG A 155 11.70 -13.92 16.65
N ARG A 156 12.04 -15.05 17.25
CA ARG A 156 13.39 -15.38 17.72
C ARG A 156 13.70 -16.86 17.50
N ARG A 157 14.99 -17.20 17.53
CA ARG A 157 15.45 -18.59 17.35
C ARG A 157 14.76 -19.52 18.34
N GLY A 158 14.10 -20.56 17.81
CA GLY A 158 13.42 -21.58 18.61
C GLY A 158 11.98 -21.26 19.03
N LEU A 159 11.43 -20.11 18.65
CA LEU A 159 9.98 -19.86 18.78
C LEU A 159 9.27 -20.34 17.51
N TYR A 160 8.32 -21.25 17.68
CA TYR A 160 7.54 -21.84 16.60
C TYR A 160 6.51 -20.84 16.04
N SER A 161 6.15 -20.99 14.77
CA SER A 161 5.04 -20.29 14.13
C SER A 161 4.70 -21.00 12.82
N ASP A 162 3.41 -21.12 12.53
CA ASP A 162 2.92 -21.70 11.27
C ASP A 162 3.27 -20.82 10.05
N PHE A 163 3.60 -19.55 10.28
CA PHE A 163 3.88 -18.56 9.24
C PHE A 163 5.37 -18.27 9.13
N SER A 164 5.90 -18.26 7.91
CA SER A 164 7.30 -17.94 7.66
C SER A 164 7.55 -16.43 7.74
N ILE A 165 8.75 -16.02 8.16
CA ILE A 165 9.20 -14.62 8.08
C ILE A 165 9.11 -14.07 6.65
N LYS A 166 9.29 -14.94 5.63
CA LYS A 166 9.16 -14.55 4.23
C LYS A 166 7.74 -14.09 3.92
N GLN A 167 6.72 -14.86 4.30
CA GLN A 167 5.31 -14.49 4.11
C GLN A 167 4.99 -13.16 4.80
N VAL A 168 5.44 -12.99 6.06
CA VAL A 168 5.24 -11.74 6.82
C VAL A 168 5.88 -10.55 6.10
N ASN A 169 7.11 -10.69 5.60
CA ASN A 169 7.79 -9.62 4.86
C ASN A 169 7.10 -9.30 3.52
N GLU A 170 6.51 -10.29 2.85
CA GLU A 170 5.74 -10.06 1.61
C GLU A 170 4.48 -9.22 1.91
N HIS A 171 3.75 -9.53 2.99
CA HIS A 171 2.63 -8.71 3.47
C HIS A 171 3.07 -7.29 3.82
N ILE A 172 4.13 -7.14 4.63
CA ILE A 172 4.66 -5.82 5.01
C ILE A 172 5.09 -5.01 3.78
N LYS A 173 5.78 -5.62 2.81
CA LYS A 173 6.19 -4.93 1.58
C LYS A 173 5.00 -4.43 0.78
N TRP A 174 3.96 -5.25 0.64
CA TRP A 174 2.73 -4.85 -0.03
C TRP A 174 2.03 -3.71 0.72
N LEU A 175 1.93 -3.82 2.04
CA LEU A 175 1.35 -2.77 2.90
C LEU A 175 2.17 -1.49 2.87
N ASP A 176 3.50 -1.55 2.91
CA ASP A 176 4.39 -0.39 2.78
C ASP A 176 4.23 0.30 1.42
N MET A 177 3.97 -0.46 0.35
CA MET A 177 3.67 0.10 -0.97
C MET A 177 2.32 0.84 -0.98
N ILE A 178 1.29 0.26 -0.37
CA ILE A 178 -0.05 0.86 -0.30
C ILE A 178 -0.11 2.04 0.68
N ILE A 179 0.58 1.95 1.82
CA ILE A 179 0.64 3.00 2.86
C ILE A 179 1.59 4.12 2.43
N GLY A 180 2.68 3.79 1.72
CA GLY A 180 3.61 4.77 1.13
C GLY A 180 3.01 5.58 -0.03
N ASP A 181 1.78 5.26 -0.45
CA ASP A 181 0.95 6.00 -1.41
C ASP A 181 0.05 7.06 -0.72
N THR A 182 0.43 7.50 0.49
CA THR A 182 -0.24 8.60 1.20
C THR A 182 0.31 9.97 0.81
N ASP A 183 1.57 10.05 0.36
CA ASP A 183 2.11 11.27 -0.25
C ASP A 183 1.65 11.33 -1.71
N ARG A 184 0.57 12.08 -1.89
CA ARG A 184 -0.02 12.33 -3.21
C ARG A 184 0.57 13.57 -3.86
N ASP A 185 1.47 14.26 -3.18
CA ASP A 185 2.08 15.50 -3.62
C ASP A 185 3.49 15.24 -4.14
N TYR A 186 3.72 15.57 -5.42
CA TYR A 186 4.97 15.36 -6.12
C TYR A 186 5.56 16.70 -6.52
N SER A 187 6.85 16.89 -6.25
CA SER A 187 7.63 17.99 -6.82
C SER A 187 8.48 17.44 -7.97
N ILE A 188 8.24 17.94 -9.18
CA ILE A 188 8.85 17.47 -10.44
C ILE A 188 9.64 18.64 -11.06
N SER A 189 10.86 18.37 -11.53
CA SER A 189 11.70 19.36 -12.20
C SER A 189 12.64 18.76 -13.26
N LYS A 190 13.21 19.61 -14.12
CA LYS A 190 14.31 19.32 -15.07
C LYS A 190 15.65 19.08 -14.37
N TYR A 191 15.76 19.53 -13.12
CA TYR A 191 16.97 19.47 -12.31
C TYR A 191 17.35 18.04 -11.95
N ARG A 192 18.60 17.66 -12.23
CA ARG A 192 19.07 16.30 -11.96
C ARG A 192 19.30 16.10 -10.46
N PRO A 193 18.81 15.00 -9.85
CA PRO A 193 18.98 14.70 -8.43
C PRO A 193 20.41 14.78 -7.90
N GLN A 194 21.40 14.46 -8.74
CA GLN A 194 22.82 14.46 -8.40
C GLN A 194 23.42 15.86 -8.12
N PHE A 195 22.70 16.93 -8.45
CA PHE A 195 23.15 18.31 -8.26
C PHE A 195 22.40 19.01 -7.10
N TYR A 196 21.82 18.23 -6.18
CA TYR A 196 21.34 18.72 -4.90
C TYR A 196 22.38 18.45 -3.81
N ASP A 197 22.59 19.42 -2.91
CA ASP A 197 23.42 19.24 -1.72
C ASP A 197 22.66 18.51 -0.59
N ALA A 198 23.33 18.33 0.56
CA ALA A 198 22.75 17.63 1.71
C ALA A 198 21.58 18.42 2.35
N GLU A 199 21.51 19.72 2.10
CA GLU A 199 20.49 20.64 2.56
C GLU A 199 19.28 20.73 1.58
N GLY A 200 19.36 20.05 0.43
CA GLY A 200 18.29 20.01 -0.57
C GLY A 200 18.23 21.25 -1.47
N CYS A 201 19.33 22.01 -1.55
CA CYS A 201 19.54 23.13 -2.45
C CYS A 201 20.17 22.66 -3.78
N TYR A 202 19.68 23.20 -4.90
CA TYR A 202 20.24 22.91 -6.22
C TYR A 202 21.50 23.76 -6.44
N ILE A 203 22.63 23.13 -6.77
CA ILE A 203 23.94 23.80 -6.82
C ILE A 203 24.49 24.01 -8.23
N HIS A 204 23.88 23.41 -9.26
CA HIS A 204 24.36 23.55 -10.64
C HIS A 204 23.80 24.81 -11.30
N ASN A 205 24.65 25.55 -12.02
CA ASN A 205 24.27 26.80 -12.66
C ASN A 205 23.52 26.54 -13.97
N GLU A 206 22.19 26.53 -13.90
CA GLU A 206 21.29 26.38 -15.04
C GLU A 206 20.28 27.54 -15.10
N TRP A 207 19.65 27.71 -16.26
CA TRP A 207 18.57 28.66 -16.47
C TRP A 207 17.33 28.30 -15.65
N THR A 208 16.56 29.33 -15.28
CA THR A 208 15.34 29.20 -14.48
C THR A 208 14.15 29.99 -15.04
N SER A 209 14.34 30.77 -16.11
CA SER A 209 13.30 31.60 -16.71
C SER A 209 13.35 31.60 -18.25
N ILE A 210 12.21 31.88 -18.90
CA ILE A 210 12.16 32.19 -20.34
C ILE A 210 13.05 33.38 -20.71
N SER A 211 13.23 34.31 -19.77
CA SER A 211 14.09 35.48 -19.95
C SER A 211 15.59 35.14 -20.00
N ASP A 212 15.95 33.88 -19.77
CA ASP A 212 17.32 33.39 -19.84
C ASP A 212 17.75 32.90 -21.22
N ILE A 213 16.82 32.84 -22.19
CA ILE A 213 17.14 32.46 -23.56
C ILE A 213 18.22 33.42 -24.10
N GLY A 214 19.33 32.84 -24.58
CA GLY A 214 20.51 33.55 -25.06
C GLY A 214 21.59 33.81 -24.01
N LYS A 215 21.35 33.51 -22.72
CA LYS A 215 22.37 33.62 -21.66
C LYS A 215 23.22 32.35 -21.56
N SER A 216 24.42 32.48 -21.01
CA SER A 216 25.38 31.38 -20.79
C SER A 216 25.26 30.79 -19.39
N PHE A 217 25.30 29.47 -19.31
CA PHE A 217 25.20 28.65 -18.11
C PHE A 217 26.30 27.57 -18.12
N ALA A 218 26.32 26.69 -17.12
CA ALA A 218 27.32 25.64 -17.03
C ALA A 218 27.32 24.68 -18.24
N ASP A 219 26.15 24.42 -18.82
CA ASP A 219 25.97 23.51 -19.96
C ASP A 219 25.99 24.22 -21.33
N GLY A 220 26.27 25.53 -21.37
CA GLY A 220 26.33 26.32 -22.60
C GLY A 220 25.31 27.46 -22.66
N ILE A 221 25.01 27.93 -23.86
CA ILE A 221 24.05 29.02 -24.10
C ILE A 221 22.66 28.42 -24.24
N LEU A 222 21.67 28.89 -23.46
CA LEU A 222 20.29 28.45 -23.61
C LEU A 222 19.73 28.93 -24.94
N THR A 223 19.36 28.00 -25.81
CA THR A 223 18.64 28.29 -27.06
C THR A 223 17.12 28.28 -26.87
N ALA A 224 16.39 28.90 -27.81
CA ALA A 224 14.93 28.86 -27.80
C ALA A 224 14.39 27.44 -27.99
N ASP A 225 15.06 26.61 -28.79
CA ASP A 225 14.64 25.23 -29.05
C ASP A 225 14.81 24.35 -27.81
N GLU A 226 15.93 24.48 -27.09
CA GLU A 226 16.14 23.78 -25.81
C GLU A 226 15.13 24.19 -24.75
N TYR A 227 14.79 25.48 -24.69
CA TYR A 227 13.74 25.98 -23.81
C TYR A 227 12.39 25.34 -24.14
N ILE A 228 11.99 25.34 -25.43
CA ILE A 228 10.71 24.79 -25.88
C ILE A 228 10.65 23.28 -25.63
N GLU A 229 11.74 22.56 -25.86
CA GLU A 229 11.85 21.13 -25.58
C GLU A 229 11.64 20.85 -24.09
N ALA A 230 12.31 21.59 -23.20
CA ALA A 230 12.12 21.47 -21.76
C ALA A 230 10.67 21.80 -21.36
N GLU A 231 10.11 22.91 -21.85
CA GLU A 231 8.71 23.29 -21.60
C GLU A 231 7.72 22.19 -22.00
N ASN A 232 7.91 21.58 -23.18
CA ASN A 232 7.04 20.50 -23.65
C ASN A 232 7.08 19.29 -22.71
N ARG A 233 8.24 18.94 -22.14
CA ARG A 233 8.35 17.84 -21.16
C ARG A 233 7.50 18.07 -19.92
N TYR A 234 7.43 19.31 -19.41
CA TYR A 234 6.57 19.65 -18.28
C TYR A 234 5.09 19.53 -18.64
N ILE A 235 4.70 20.07 -19.80
CA ILE A 235 3.33 20.03 -20.27
C ILE A 235 2.88 18.58 -20.50
N ASP A 236 3.67 17.80 -21.22
CA ASP A 236 3.37 16.40 -21.50
C ASP A 236 3.26 15.59 -20.21
N THR A 237 4.13 15.83 -19.23
CA THR A 237 4.04 15.20 -17.90
C THR A 237 2.74 15.56 -17.18
N ALA A 238 2.39 16.84 -17.11
CA ALA A 238 1.15 17.27 -16.47
C ALA A 238 -0.09 16.69 -17.15
N ILE A 239 -0.11 16.67 -18.48
CA ILE A 239 -1.22 16.15 -19.28
C ILE A 239 -1.33 14.63 -19.18
N ASP A 240 -0.22 13.90 -19.24
CA ASP A 240 -0.22 12.44 -19.13
C ASP A 240 -0.65 11.99 -17.73
N LEU A 241 -0.18 12.64 -16.68
CA LEU A 241 -0.62 12.37 -15.32
C LEU A 241 -2.11 12.69 -15.14
N ALA A 242 -2.61 13.80 -15.70
CA ALA A 242 -4.03 14.14 -15.65
C ALA A 242 -4.89 13.10 -16.38
N LYS A 243 -4.49 12.66 -17.58
CA LYS A 243 -5.17 11.59 -18.33
C LYS A 243 -5.20 10.30 -17.54
N LEU A 244 -4.07 9.90 -16.96
CA LEU A 244 -3.94 8.67 -16.19
C LEU A 244 -4.78 8.70 -14.90
N ALA A 245 -4.91 9.88 -14.27
CA ALA A 245 -5.84 10.11 -13.16
C ALA A 245 -7.33 10.04 -13.59
N GLY A 246 -7.62 9.92 -14.88
CA GLY A 246 -8.97 9.87 -15.44
C GLY A 246 -9.59 11.24 -15.74
N CYS A 247 -8.81 12.32 -15.69
CA CYS A 247 -9.33 13.65 -16.03
C CYS A 247 -9.65 13.72 -17.53
N SER A 248 -10.76 14.37 -17.87
CA SER A 248 -11.06 14.82 -19.26
C SER A 248 -10.98 16.34 -19.41
N TYR A 249 -10.90 17.05 -18.29
CA TYR A 249 -10.79 18.50 -18.20
C TYR A 249 -10.12 18.89 -16.87
N LEU A 250 -9.58 20.11 -16.82
CA LEU A 250 -9.12 20.76 -15.60
C LEU A 250 -9.90 22.07 -15.38
N ILE A 251 -9.96 22.51 -14.13
CA ILE A 251 -10.53 23.81 -13.73
C ILE A 251 -9.40 24.68 -13.20
N VAL A 252 -9.35 25.94 -13.61
CA VAL A 252 -8.51 26.97 -12.98
C VAL A 252 -9.10 27.25 -11.59
N SER A 253 -8.63 26.56 -10.55
CA SER A 253 -9.20 26.65 -9.20
C SER A 253 -8.76 27.90 -8.45
N TYR A 254 -7.57 28.40 -8.78
CA TYR A 254 -7.03 29.64 -8.24
C TYR A 254 -6.14 30.33 -9.28
N MET A 255 -6.05 31.65 -9.21
CA MET A 255 -5.27 32.46 -10.12
C MET A 255 -4.87 33.80 -9.49
N GLU A 256 -3.65 34.27 -9.77
CA GLU A 256 -3.18 35.62 -9.45
C GLU A 256 -3.00 36.46 -10.72
N GLY A 257 -3.16 37.78 -10.56
CA GLY A 257 -2.99 38.78 -11.62
C GLY A 257 -4.30 39.16 -12.33
N ASP A 258 -4.38 40.42 -12.77
CA ASP A 258 -5.49 40.90 -13.60
C ASP A 258 -5.28 40.48 -15.06
N SER A 259 -6.38 40.23 -15.79
CA SER A 259 -6.32 39.84 -17.20
C SER A 259 -5.49 40.80 -18.07
N LYS A 260 -5.51 42.11 -17.78
CA LYS A 260 -4.69 43.09 -18.51
C LYS A 260 -3.19 42.87 -18.30
N ASP A 261 -2.77 42.57 -17.08
CA ASP A 261 -1.36 42.35 -16.75
C ASP A 261 -0.83 41.08 -17.42
N ILE A 262 -1.65 40.03 -17.44
CA ILE A 262 -1.33 38.75 -18.09
C ILE A 262 -1.16 38.96 -19.60
N VAL A 263 -2.09 39.68 -20.23
CA VAL A 263 -2.00 40.00 -21.67
C VAL A 263 -0.77 40.87 -21.97
N ASN A 264 -0.41 41.80 -21.08
CA ASN A 264 0.79 42.61 -21.22
C ASN A 264 2.07 41.77 -21.09
N SER A 265 2.12 40.85 -20.12
CA SER A 265 3.24 39.91 -19.94
C SER A 265 3.43 39.03 -21.17
N VAL A 266 2.34 38.51 -21.75
CA VAL A 266 2.37 37.75 -23.01
C VAL A 266 2.92 38.56 -24.18
N LYS A 267 2.64 39.87 -24.26
CA LYS A 267 3.21 40.73 -25.31
C LYS A 267 4.69 41.04 -25.11
N GLY A 268 5.23 40.81 -23.91
CA GLY A 268 6.63 41.10 -23.58
C GLY A 268 7.64 40.18 -24.25
N HIS A 269 7.23 39.00 -24.74
CA HIS A 269 8.14 38.02 -25.33
C HIS A 269 7.59 37.41 -26.62
N LYS A 270 8.41 37.36 -27.68
CA LYS A 270 7.99 36.92 -29.03
C LYS A 270 7.41 35.50 -29.06
N LEU A 271 7.96 34.59 -28.25
CA LEU A 271 7.47 33.21 -28.18
C LEU A 271 6.02 33.12 -27.66
N ASN A 272 5.54 34.14 -26.95
CA ASN A 272 4.24 34.12 -26.27
C ASN A 272 3.10 34.62 -27.16
N HIS A 273 3.38 35.19 -28.34
CA HIS A 273 2.36 35.80 -29.19
C HIS A 273 1.19 34.86 -29.53
N GLY A 274 1.44 33.55 -29.65
CA GLY A 274 0.39 32.55 -29.87
C GLY A 274 -0.58 32.35 -28.70
N LEU A 275 -0.24 32.82 -27.50
CA LEU A 275 -1.01 32.63 -26.26
C LEU A 275 -1.95 33.80 -25.94
N ILE A 276 -1.97 34.86 -26.77
CA ILE A 276 -2.75 36.08 -26.50
C ILE A 276 -4.24 35.79 -26.26
N GLU A 277 -4.85 34.94 -27.07
CA GLU A 277 -6.27 34.61 -26.89
C GLU A 277 -6.51 33.83 -25.60
N ARG A 278 -5.58 32.95 -25.21
CA ARG A 278 -5.68 32.20 -23.95
C ARG A 278 -5.55 33.14 -22.76
N ALA A 279 -4.60 34.07 -22.80
CA ALA A 279 -4.42 35.11 -21.78
C ALA A 279 -5.65 36.02 -21.58
N LYS A 280 -6.40 36.32 -22.65
CA LYS A 280 -7.68 37.07 -22.53
C LYS A 280 -8.79 36.24 -21.87
N THR A 281 -8.76 34.92 -22.06
CA THR A 281 -9.86 34.04 -21.63
C THR A 281 -9.67 33.41 -20.25
N ILE A 282 -8.43 33.23 -19.80
CA ILE A 282 -8.10 32.60 -18.52
C ILE A 282 -8.71 33.40 -17.36
N ARG A 283 -9.36 32.67 -16.44
CA ARG A 283 -10.01 33.22 -15.25
C ARG A 283 -10.26 32.10 -14.25
N GLN A 284 -10.34 32.44 -12.97
CA GLN A 284 -10.74 31.48 -11.94
C GLN A 284 -12.13 30.88 -12.26
N GLY A 285 -12.26 29.57 -12.10
CA GLY A 285 -13.44 28.79 -12.45
C GLY A 285 -13.53 28.37 -13.92
N LEU A 286 -12.60 28.78 -14.80
CA LEU A 286 -12.59 28.33 -16.18
C LEU A 286 -12.35 26.82 -16.27
N ARG A 287 -13.28 26.12 -16.92
CA ARG A 287 -13.16 24.69 -17.26
C ARG A 287 -12.52 24.54 -18.64
N ILE A 288 -11.42 23.78 -18.71
CA ILE A 288 -10.59 23.63 -19.91
C ILE A 288 -10.50 22.15 -20.26
N SER A 289 -10.77 21.79 -21.51
CA SER A 289 -10.56 20.41 -21.98
C SER A 289 -9.09 20.04 -21.91
N LEU A 290 -8.74 18.78 -21.66
CA LEU A 290 -7.32 18.39 -21.63
C LEU A 290 -6.58 18.66 -22.95
N LYS A 291 -7.29 18.70 -24.09
CA LYS A 291 -6.72 19.04 -25.39
C LYS A 291 -6.24 20.49 -25.46
N ASP A 292 -6.96 21.40 -24.79
CA ASP A 292 -6.65 22.84 -24.81
C ASP A 292 -5.80 23.29 -23.62
N CYS A 293 -5.65 22.44 -22.59
CA CYS A 293 -4.84 22.72 -21.39
C CYS A 293 -3.38 23.12 -21.68
N PRO A 294 -2.65 22.53 -22.66
CA PRO A 294 -1.25 22.86 -22.92
C PRO A 294 -0.95 24.36 -22.97
N ASP A 295 -1.75 25.15 -23.69
CA ASP A 295 -1.50 26.59 -23.84
C ASP A 295 -1.75 27.39 -22.55
N TYR A 296 -2.65 26.94 -21.69
CA TYR A 296 -2.86 27.58 -20.39
C TYR A 296 -1.74 27.22 -19.40
N LEU A 297 -1.22 25.99 -19.45
CA LEU A 297 -0.06 25.60 -18.64
C LEU A 297 1.20 26.38 -19.08
N ARG A 298 1.35 26.63 -20.39
CA ARG A 298 2.42 27.51 -20.93
C ARG A 298 2.38 28.91 -20.34
N LEU A 299 1.20 29.51 -20.15
CA LEU A 299 1.12 30.83 -19.51
C LEU A 299 1.78 30.85 -18.13
N CYS A 300 1.70 29.75 -17.37
CA CYS A 300 2.35 29.64 -16.06
C CYS A 300 3.86 29.39 -16.16
N LEU A 301 4.29 28.43 -16.98
CA LEU A 301 5.72 28.13 -17.16
C LEU A 301 6.51 29.33 -17.73
N ARG A 302 5.84 30.18 -18.51
CA ARG A 302 6.42 31.39 -19.10
C ARG A 302 6.21 32.64 -18.24
N GLU A 303 5.88 32.46 -16.96
CA GLU A 303 5.76 33.54 -15.96
C GLU A 303 4.74 34.63 -16.36
N CYS A 304 3.76 34.30 -17.21
CA CYS A 304 2.73 35.24 -17.62
C CYS A 304 1.62 35.39 -16.57
N CYS A 305 1.38 34.33 -15.78
CA CYS A 305 0.46 34.33 -14.65
C CYS A 305 0.76 33.18 -13.68
N TRP A 306 0.35 33.30 -12.43
CA TRP A 306 0.30 32.18 -11.51
C TRP A 306 -1.12 31.60 -11.44
N ALA A 307 -1.26 30.30 -11.65
CA ALA A 307 -2.54 29.61 -11.59
C ALA A 307 -2.41 28.17 -11.09
N VAL A 308 -3.48 27.69 -10.48
CA VAL A 308 -3.63 26.30 -10.03
C VAL A 308 -4.71 25.64 -10.88
N PHE A 309 -4.38 24.51 -11.49
CA PHE A 309 -5.30 23.72 -12.30
C PHE A 309 -5.65 22.44 -11.54
N SER A 310 -6.93 22.14 -11.39
CA SER A 310 -7.35 20.96 -10.62
C SER A 310 -8.59 20.29 -11.17
N ASN A 311 -8.77 19.03 -10.77
CA ASN A 311 -10.00 18.28 -10.93
C ASN A 311 -10.30 17.56 -9.62
N LYS A 312 -11.28 18.09 -8.87
CA LYS A 312 -11.63 17.56 -7.54
C LYS A 312 -12.19 16.13 -7.61
N THR A 313 -12.93 15.79 -8.67
CA THR A 313 -13.52 14.45 -8.85
C THR A 313 -12.46 13.37 -9.00
N HIS A 314 -11.37 13.68 -9.70
CA HIS A 314 -10.26 12.76 -9.93
C HIS A 314 -9.09 12.95 -8.94
N ASN A 315 -9.29 13.77 -7.90
CA ASN A 315 -8.28 14.17 -6.93
C ASN A 315 -6.93 14.52 -7.58
N PHE A 316 -6.97 15.41 -8.58
CA PHE A 316 -5.81 15.84 -9.35
C PHE A 316 -5.61 17.35 -9.24
N LEU A 317 -4.37 17.80 -9.10
CA LEU A 317 -3.98 19.20 -9.12
C LEU A 317 -2.59 19.34 -9.73
N VAL A 318 -2.38 20.41 -10.50
CA VAL A 318 -1.06 20.83 -10.95
C VAL A 318 -0.91 22.35 -10.79
N LYS A 319 0.26 22.77 -10.31
CA LYS A 319 0.69 24.17 -10.24
C LYS A 319 2.19 24.27 -10.51
N PHE A 320 2.63 25.42 -10.97
CA PHE A 320 4.04 25.70 -11.20
C PHE A 320 4.52 26.69 -10.13
N GLY A 321 5.55 26.30 -9.38
CA GLY A 321 6.28 27.18 -8.48
C GLY A 321 7.36 27.95 -9.22
N TYR A 322 8.20 28.66 -8.45
CA TYR A 322 9.38 29.32 -8.99
C TYR A 322 10.39 28.33 -9.56
N ASP A 323 11.28 28.83 -10.41
CA ASP A 323 12.45 28.10 -10.92
C ASP A 323 12.12 26.71 -11.47
N TYR A 324 11.02 26.57 -12.21
CA TYR A 324 10.65 25.32 -12.88
C TYR A 324 10.36 24.13 -11.93
N TYR A 325 9.98 24.39 -10.69
CA TYR A 325 9.41 23.36 -9.81
C TYR A 325 7.91 23.19 -10.08
N MET A 326 7.53 22.07 -10.71
CA MET A 326 6.12 21.70 -10.90
C MET A 326 5.63 20.89 -9.71
N HIS A 327 4.49 21.25 -9.14
CA HIS A 327 3.86 20.54 -8.03
C HIS A 327 2.58 19.87 -8.51
N VAL A 328 2.48 18.56 -8.32
CA VAL A 328 1.34 17.74 -8.74
C VAL A 328 0.76 17.02 -7.52
N HIS A 329 -0.54 17.19 -7.27
CA HIS A 329 -1.30 16.30 -6.39
C HIS A 329 -2.03 15.28 -7.27
N THR A 330 -1.92 13.98 -6.98
CA THR A 330 -2.62 12.96 -7.78
C THR A 330 -2.91 11.69 -7.00
N ALA A 331 -4.03 11.04 -7.34
CA ALA A 331 -4.35 9.67 -6.89
C ALA A 331 -3.69 8.57 -7.75
N VAL A 332 -2.91 8.94 -8.77
CA VAL A 332 -2.14 7.99 -9.59
C VAL A 332 -1.06 7.33 -8.71
N PRO A 333 -0.92 5.99 -8.74
CA PRO A 333 0.08 5.28 -7.96
C PRO A 333 1.50 5.79 -8.22
N LYS A 334 2.30 5.95 -7.15
CA LYS A 334 3.66 6.50 -7.21
C LYS A 334 4.57 5.89 -8.29
N ASN A 335 4.51 4.57 -8.50
CA ASN A 335 5.33 3.91 -9.52
C ASN A 335 5.00 4.39 -10.95
N GLN A 336 3.73 4.66 -11.25
CA GLN A 336 3.30 5.19 -12.54
C GLN A 336 3.66 6.67 -12.68
N VAL A 337 3.62 7.44 -11.58
CA VAL A 337 4.11 8.83 -11.57
C VAL A 337 5.60 8.87 -11.93
N VAL A 338 6.42 8.05 -11.26
CA VAL A 338 7.86 7.93 -11.54
C VAL A 338 8.12 7.55 -12.99
N GLU A 339 7.35 6.59 -13.53
CA GLU A 339 7.48 6.15 -14.92
C GLU A 339 7.22 7.29 -15.92
N ILE A 340 6.11 8.03 -15.77
CA ILE A 340 5.78 9.14 -16.67
C ILE A 340 6.81 10.27 -16.57
N VAL A 341 7.19 10.65 -15.34
CA VAL A 341 8.19 11.71 -15.10
C VAL A 341 9.52 11.35 -15.76
N THR A 342 9.99 10.11 -15.57
CA THR A 342 11.25 9.63 -16.15
C THR A 342 11.16 9.53 -17.68
N ARG A 343 10.04 9.01 -18.21
CA ARG A 343 9.81 8.89 -19.66
C ARG A 343 9.88 10.24 -20.37
N ASN A 344 9.36 11.28 -19.74
CA ASN A 344 9.39 12.65 -20.27
C ASN A 344 10.70 13.39 -19.95
N GLY A 345 11.71 12.72 -19.38
CA GLY A 345 13.03 13.32 -19.15
C GLY A 345 13.04 14.36 -18.03
N LEU A 346 12.15 14.23 -17.04
CA LEU A 346 12.13 15.02 -15.81
C LEU A 346 12.48 14.14 -14.60
N TYR A 347 12.59 14.77 -13.43
CA TYR A 347 12.99 14.13 -12.18
C TYR A 347 12.05 14.52 -11.05
N LEU A 348 11.84 13.59 -10.11
CA LEU A 348 11.28 13.93 -8.81
C LEU A 348 12.35 14.60 -7.97
N ARG A 349 11.97 15.66 -7.25
CA ARG A 349 12.83 16.30 -6.26
C ARG A 349 13.17 15.26 -5.16
N PRO A 350 14.46 15.09 -4.80
CA PRO A 350 14.91 14.13 -3.79
C PRO A 350 14.33 14.34 -2.39
#